data_AF-A0A6M9PRI3-F1
#
_entry.id   AF-A0A6M9PRI3-F1
#
_cell.length_a   1.000
_cell.length_b   1.000
_cell.length_c   1.000
_cell.angle_alpha   90.00
_cell.angle_beta   90.00
_cell.angle_gamma   90.00
#
_symmetry.space_group_name_H-M   'P 1'
#
loop_
_entity.id
_entity.type
_entity.pdbx_description
1 polymer ?
#
loop_
_entity_poly.entity_id
_entity_poly.type
_entity_poly.pdbx_seq_one_letter_code
_entity_poly.pdbx_strand_id
1 'polypeptide(L)'
;MTGRIKKKYILEEFSNSTDLLPEVVICPLCDRAVPKSQRDEHHLIPKSHGGRHTVVLHRICHRQIHATFTETELARQYNDIEQLKLQADMSGFIQWIRLKPDNFFERTRKSRRLKSK
;
A
#
# COMPACT_ATOMS: atom_id res chain seq x y z
N MET A 1 33.07 -28.13 38.94
CA MET A 1 32.27 -28.78 37.89
C MET A 1 31.03 -27.92 37.59
N THR A 2 31.08 -26.95 36.66
CA THR A 2 29.89 -26.24 36.18
C THR A 2 30.27 -25.34 34.99
N GLY A 3 30.37 -25.88 33.76
CA GLY A 3 30.94 -25.09 32.66
C GLY A 3 30.56 -25.46 31.23
N ARG A 4 29.50 -26.26 31.00
CA ARG A 4 29.06 -26.60 29.63
C ARG A 4 27.58 -26.44 29.36
N ILE A 5 26.74 -26.37 30.40
CA ILE A 5 25.28 -26.33 30.25
C ILE A 5 24.78 -24.95 29.81
N LYS A 6 25.41 -23.85 30.25
CA LYS A 6 24.98 -22.48 29.90
C LYS A 6 25.25 -22.07 28.44
N LYS A 7 26.11 -22.78 27.70
CA LYS A 7 26.47 -22.40 26.31
C LYS A 7 25.40 -22.82 25.29
N LYS A 8 24.66 -23.91 25.55
CA LYS A 8 23.57 -24.36 24.67
C LYS A 8 22.34 -23.46 24.77
N TYR A 9 22.00 -23.02 25.99
CA TYR A 9 20.87 -22.11 26.23
C TYR A 9 21.02 -20.75 25.53
N ILE A 10 22.23 -20.20 25.44
CA ILE A 10 22.47 -18.90 24.77
C ILE A 10 22.31 -19.01 23.24
N LEU A 11 22.57 -20.17 22.64
CA LEU A 11 22.43 -20.37 21.19
C LEU A 11 20.96 -20.53 20.78
N GLU A 12 20.13 -21.15 21.61
CA GLU A 12 18.69 -21.33 21.35
C GLU A 12 17.88 -20.03 21.50
N GLU A 13 18.29 -19.13 22.41
CA GLU A 13 17.64 -17.82 22.55
C GLU A 13 17.85 -16.89 21.34
N PHE A 14 19.01 -16.96 20.68
CA PHE A 14 19.29 -16.16 19.49
C PHE A 14 18.46 -16.59 18.27
N SER A 15 18.13 -17.88 18.15
CA SER A 15 17.32 -18.42 17.04
C SER A 15 15.85 -18.03 17.07
N ASN A 16 15.31 -17.60 18.21
CA ASN A 16 13.91 -17.20 18.36
C ASN A 16 13.70 -15.68 18.26
N SER A 17 14.71 -14.92 17.84
CA SER A 17 14.68 -13.45 17.77
C SER A 17 14.12 -12.86 16.46
N THR A 18 13.37 -13.64 15.67
CA THR A 18 12.74 -13.19 14.42
C THR A 18 11.59 -12.19 14.61
N ASP A 19 11.14 -11.95 15.85
CA ASP A 19 10.02 -11.04 16.19
C ASP A 19 10.36 -9.53 16.12
N LEU A 20 11.60 -9.16 15.77
CA LEU A 20 12.04 -7.76 15.79
C LEU A 20 12.15 -7.12 14.39
N LEU A 21 11.84 -7.83 13.31
CA LEU A 21 11.82 -7.24 11.98
C LEU A 21 10.48 -6.53 11.75
N PRO A 22 10.50 -5.21 11.45
CA PRO A 22 9.27 -4.50 11.16
C PRO A 22 8.62 -5.10 9.91
N GLU A 23 7.35 -5.50 10.02
CA GLU A 23 6.56 -5.98 8.91
C GLU A 23 6.50 -4.92 7.79
N VAL A 24 7.32 -5.13 6.75
CA VAL A 24 7.42 -4.24 5.60
C VAL A 24 6.23 -4.54 4.68
N VAL A 25 5.24 -3.66 4.71
CA VAL A 25 4.09 -3.70 3.80
C VAL A 25 4.47 -2.94 2.54
N ILE A 26 4.32 -3.57 1.37
CA ILE A 26 4.57 -2.93 0.07
C ILE A 26 3.25 -2.46 -0.52
N CYS A 27 3.23 -1.23 -1.04
CA CYS A 27 2.06 -0.67 -1.72
C CYS A 27 1.93 -1.32 -3.11
N PRO A 28 0.91 -2.13 -3.39
CA PRO A 28 0.78 -2.82 -4.69
C PRO A 28 0.63 -1.86 -5.88
N LEU A 29 0.25 -0.59 -5.66
CA LEU A 29 0.10 0.40 -6.73
C LEU A 29 1.44 1.00 -7.18
N CYS A 30 2.31 1.37 -6.23
CA CYS A 30 3.56 2.09 -6.52
C CYS A 30 4.84 1.32 -6.20
N ASP A 31 4.72 0.15 -5.56
CA ASP A 31 5.81 -0.77 -5.17
C ASP A 31 6.83 -0.22 -4.17
N ARG A 32 6.47 0.85 -3.44
CA ARG A 32 7.26 1.37 -2.31
C ARG A 32 6.79 0.79 -0.98
N ALA A 33 7.67 0.77 0.02
CA ALA A 33 7.30 0.40 1.37
C ALA A 33 6.31 1.42 1.97
N VAL A 34 5.32 0.93 2.72
CA VAL A 34 4.28 1.75 3.37
C VAL A 34 4.59 1.86 4.87
N PRO A 35 5.12 3.00 5.33
CA PRO A 35 5.31 3.25 6.74
C PRO A 35 3.97 3.16 7.47
N LYS A 36 3.97 2.70 8.73
CA LYS A 36 2.74 2.56 9.54
C LYS A 36 1.89 3.84 9.56
N SER A 37 2.52 5.02 9.58
CA SER A 37 1.84 6.33 9.57
C SER A 37 1.14 6.69 8.24
N GLN A 38 1.42 5.96 7.16
CA GLN A 38 0.89 6.20 5.83
C GLN A 38 0.03 5.04 5.29
N ARG A 39 -0.29 4.04 6.11
CA ARG A 39 -1.16 2.91 5.71
C ARG A 39 -2.62 3.35 5.71
N ASP A 40 -3.27 3.28 4.55
CA ASP A 40 -4.72 3.37 4.42
C ASP A 40 -5.22 2.11 3.67
N GLU A 41 -6.34 1.56 4.12
CA GLU A 41 -7.00 0.42 3.44
C GLU A 41 -7.89 0.91 2.29
N HIS A 42 -7.70 0.32 1.11
CA HIS A 42 -8.48 0.62 -0.07
C HIS A 42 -9.28 -0.60 -0.52
N HIS A 43 -10.58 -0.41 -0.73
CA HIS A 43 -11.44 -1.42 -1.33
C HIS A 43 -11.35 -1.32 -2.86
N LEU A 44 -10.80 -2.34 -3.52
CA LEU A 44 -10.71 -2.37 -4.99
C LEU A 44 -12.09 -2.34 -5.66
N ILE A 45 -13.06 -3.03 -5.05
CA ILE A 45 -14.48 -2.85 -5.34
C ILE A 45 -15.07 -2.03 -4.18
N PRO A 46 -15.61 -0.83 -4.40
CA PRO A 46 -16.16 -0.02 -3.31
C PRO A 46 -17.22 -0.76 -2.48
N LYS A 47 -17.30 -0.45 -1.18
CA LYS A 47 -18.28 -1.06 -0.27
C LYS A 47 -19.73 -0.81 -0.71
N SER A 48 -20.01 0.36 -1.30
CA SER A 48 -21.29 0.72 -1.94
C SER A 48 -21.69 -0.24 -3.07
N HIS A 49 -20.71 -0.91 -3.68
CA HIS A 49 -20.88 -1.93 -4.72
C HIS A 49 -20.64 -3.35 -4.20
N GLY A 50 -20.68 -3.57 -2.89
CA GLY A 50 -20.61 -4.89 -2.27
C GLY A 50 -19.20 -5.46 -2.06
N GLY A 51 -18.14 -4.67 -2.30
CA GLY A 51 -16.78 -5.15 -2.11
C GLY A 51 -16.40 -5.40 -0.64
N ARG A 52 -15.56 -6.40 -0.43
CA ARG A 52 -15.13 -6.88 0.90
C ARG A 52 -13.61 -6.99 1.05
N HIS A 53 -12.89 -7.05 -0.06
CA HIS A 53 -11.44 -7.20 -0.08
C HIS A 53 -10.77 -5.83 -0.06
N THR A 54 -9.81 -5.66 0.85
CA THR A 54 -9.01 -4.46 0.97
C THR A 54 -7.53 -4.75 0.68
N VAL A 55 -6.83 -3.72 0.22
CA VAL A 55 -5.38 -3.70 0.08
C VAL A 55 -4.82 -2.49 0.81
N VAL A 56 -3.63 -2.62 1.38
CA VAL A 56 -2.96 -1.50 2.06
C VAL A 56 -2.22 -0.67 1.02
N LEU A 57 -2.52 0.63 0.96
CA LEU A 57 -1.86 1.61 0.10
C LEU A 57 -1.25 2.73 0.94
N HIS A 58 -0.35 3.51 0.34
CA HIS A 58 -0.05 4.84 0.86
C HIS A 58 -1.29 5.72 0.79
N ARG A 59 -1.50 6.60 1.77
CA ARG A 59 -2.58 7.59 1.76
C ARG A 59 -2.64 8.41 0.47
N ILE A 60 -1.47 8.80 -0.08
CA ILE A 60 -1.39 9.54 -1.35
C ILE A 60 -1.82 8.68 -2.54
N CYS A 61 -1.46 7.39 -2.56
CA CYS A 61 -1.87 6.44 -3.60
C CYS A 61 -3.38 6.19 -3.55
N HIS A 62 -3.93 5.95 -2.35
CA HIS A 62 -5.37 5.80 -2.13
C HIS A 62 -6.13 7.04 -2.63
N ARG A 63 -5.68 8.25 -2.26
CA ARG A 63 -6.32 9.48 -2.73
C ARG A 63 -6.19 9.69 -4.23
N GLN A 64 -5.09 9.28 -4.84
CA GLN A 64 -4.94 9.37 -6.29
C GLN A 64 -5.96 8.50 -7.02
N ILE A 65 -6.26 7.29 -6.53
CA ILE A 65 -7.31 6.44 -7.09
C ILE A 65 -8.64 7.19 -7.10
N HIS A 66 -9.08 7.73 -5.97
CA HIS A 66 -10.35 8.48 -5.88
C HIS A 66 -10.34 9.86 -6.54
N ALA A 67 -9.15 10.43 -6.80
CA ALA A 67 -9.01 11.63 -7.60
C ALA A 67 -9.09 11.35 -9.12
N THR A 68 -8.89 10.10 -9.53
CA THR A 68 -8.81 9.69 -10.94
C THR A 68 -10.08 8.96 -11.39
N PHE A 69 -10.65 8.11 -10.55
CA PHE A 69 -11.79 7.24 -10.87
C PHE A 69 -12.99 7.48 -9.97
N THR A 70 -14.18 7.29 -10.52
CA THR A 70 -15.43 7.20 -9.76
C THR A 70 -15.60 5.82 -9.13
N GLU A 71 -16.42 5.71 -8.08
CA GLU A 71 -16.73 4.40 -7.47
C GLU A 71 -17.32 3.41 -8.47
N THR A 72 -18.17 3.87 -9.40
CA THR A 72 -18.76 3.01 -10.43
C THR A 72 -17.72 2.48 -11.41
N GLU A 73 -16.70 3.28 -11.76
CA GLU A 73 -15.60 2.83 -12.63
C GLU A 73 -14.72 1.80 -11.92
N LEU A 74 -14.40 2.04 -10.64
CA LEU A 74 -13.69 1.07 -9.81
C LEU A 74 -14.45 -0.26 -9.74
N ALA A 75 -15.77 -0.21 -9.50
CA ALA A 75 -16.58 -1.42 -9.39
C ALA A 75 -16.69 -2.23 -10.71
N ARG A 76 -16.70 -1.55 -11.87
CA ARG A 76 -17.01 -2.19 -13.16
C ARG A 76 -15.81 -2.48 -14.06
N GLN A 77 -14.77 -1.67 -13.98
CA GLN A 77 -13.68 -1.65 -14.98
C GLN A 77 -12.28 -1.74 -14.36
N TYR A 78 -12.10 -1.20 -13.15
CA TYR A 78 -10.78 -1.06 -12.52
C TYR A 78 -10.78 -1.63 -11.10
N ASN A 79 -11.26 -2.87 -10.95
CA ASN A 79 -11.38 -3.58 -9.68
C ASN A 79 -10.12 -4.42 -9.35
N ASP A 80 -9.05 -4.23 -10.11
CA ASP A 80 -7.76 -4.88 -9.92
C ASP A 80 -6.61 -3.85 -9.99
N ILE A 81 -5.53 -4.10 -9.26
CA ILE A 81 -4.36 -3.21 -9.19
C ILE A 81 -3.70 -3.05 -10.56
N GLU A 82 -3.55 -4.12 -11.33
CA GLU A 82 -2.86 -4.06 -12.62
C GLU A 82 -3.68 -3.25 -13.62
N GLN A 83 -5.02 -3.37 -13.59
CA GLN A 83 -5.91 -2.52 -14.39
C GLN A 83 -5.77 -1.03 -14.04
N LEU A 84 -5.62 -0.70 -12.75
CA LEU A 84 -5.39 0.68 -12.31
C LEU A 84 -4.05 1.21 -12.85
N LYS A 85 -2.97 0.40 -12.81
CA LYS A 85 -1.64 0.78 -13.30
C LYS A 85 -1.61 1.10 -14.80
N LEU A 86 -2.45 0.43 -15.60
CA LEU A 86 -2.51 0.60 -17.05
C LEU A 86 -3.15 1.93 -17.50
N GLN A 87 -3.86 2.64 -16.61
CA GLN A 87 -4.52 3.88 -16.98
C GLN A 87 -3.51 5.02 -17.12
N ALA A 88 -3.58 5.80 -18.21
CA ALA A 88 -2.60 6.83 -18.53
C ALA A 88 -2.36 7.82 -17.38
N ASP A 89 -3.43 8.38 -16.82
CA ASP A 89 -3.37 9.32 -15.68
C ASP A 89 -2.72 8.69 -14.43
N MET A 90 -2.93 7.39 -14.21
CA MET A 90 -2.36 6.67 -13.06
C MET A 90 -0.90 6.28 -13.30
N SER A 91 -0.55 5.84 -14.50
CA SER A 91 0.80 5.44 -14.87
C SER A 91 1.81 6.58 -14.72
N GLY A 92 1.43 7.81 -15.11
CA GLY A 92 2.28 9.00 -14.93
C GLY A 92 2.46 9.36 -13.45
N PHE A 93 1.40 9.23 -12.66
CA PHE A 93 1.48 9.38 -11.20
C PHE A 93 2.42 8.34 -10.57
N ILE A 94 2.31 7.07 -10.96
CA ILE A 94 3.14 5.98 -10.42
C ILE A 94 4.61 6.23 -10.70
N GLN A 95 4.95 6.62 -11.93
CA GLN A 95 6.34 6.95 -12.30
C GLN A 95 6.90 8.09 -11.44
N TRP A 96 6.09 9.12 -11.19
CA TRP A 96 6.50 10.26 -10.36
C TRP A 96 6.62 9.92 -8.88
N ILE A 97 5.66 9.19 -8.30
CA ILE A 97 5.62 8.91 -6.86
C ILE A 97 6.70 7.91 -6.44
N ARG A 98 7.11 7.01 -7.34
CA ARG A 98 8.21 6.06 -7.10
C ARG A 98 9.54 6.74 -6.77
N LEU A 99 9.73 7.99 -7.21
CA LEU A 99 10.93 8.79 -6.96
C LEU A 99 10.91 9.52 -5.61
N LYS A 100 9.84 9.39 -4.81
CA LYS A 100 9.66 10.11 -3.55
C LYS A 100 9.98 9.23 -2.33
N PRO A 101 10.35 9.82 -1.18
CA PRO A 101 10.53 9.08 0.08
C PRO A 101 9.27 8.28 0.48
N ASP A 102 9.42 7.14 1.13
CA ASP A 102 8.32 6.23 1.48
C ASP A 102 7.20 6.87 2.31
N ASN A 103 7.55 7.87 3.13
CA ASN A 103 6.61 8.64 3.96
C ASN A 103 6.03 9.88 3.26
N PHE A 104 6.36 10.10 1.98
CA PHE A 104 5.93 11.27 1.23
C PHE A 104 4.41 11.35 1.11
N PHE A 105 3.90 12.55 1.35
CA PHE A 105 2.49 12.83 1.29
C PHE A 105 2.25 14.28 0.89
N GLU A 106 1.27 14.49 0.01
CA GLU A 106 0.80 15.80 -0.41
C GLU A 106 -0.72 15.76 -0.64
N ARG A 107 -1.36 16.93 -0.71
CA ARG A 107 -2.77 17.04 -1.05
C ARG A 107 -3.00 16.67 -2.52
N THR A 108 -3.78 15.63 -2.75
CA THR A 108 -4.22 15.23 -4.08
C THR A 108 -5.41 16.06 -4.55
N ARG A 109 -5.38 16.56 -5.80
CA ARG A 109 -6.51 17.25 -6.44
C ARG A 109 -7.25 16.31 -7.39
N LYS A 110 -8.58 16.40 -7.44
CA LYS A 110 -9.40 15.66 -8.42
C LYS A 110 -8.98 15.98 -9.86
N SER A 111 -9.01 14.98 -10.72
CA SER A 111 -8.78 15.11 -12.15
C SER A 111 -9.81 16.03 -12.80
N ARG A 112 -9.48 16.60 -13.95
CA ARG A 112 -10.42 17.47 -14.70
C ARG A 112 -11.71 16.72 -15.04
N ARG A 113 -11.59 15.44 -15.42
CA ARG A 113 -12.69 14.54 -15.77
C ARG A 113 -13.71 14.36 -14.63
N LEU A 114 -13.23 14.29 -13.38
CA LEU A 114 -14.11 14.16 -12.22
C LEU A 114 -14.67 15.49 -11.70
N LYS A 115 -14.08 16.63 -12.10
CA LYS A 115 -14.59 17.96 -11.71
C LYS A 115 -15.72 18.45 -12.60
N SER A 116 -15.76 17.99 -13.84
CA SER A 116 -16.79 18.35 -14.83
C SER A 116 -18.04 17.47 -14.77
N LYS A 117 -18.11 16.56 -13.79
CA LYS A 117 -19.16 15.55 -13.62
C LYS A 117 -19.83 15.77 -12.27
#